data_AF-A0A8D3WND0-F1
#
_entry.id   AF-A0A8D3WND0-F1
#
_cell.length_a   1.000
_cell.length_b   1.000
_cell.length_c   1.000
_cell.angle_alpha   90.00
_cell.angle_beta   90.00
_cell.angle_gamma   90.00
#
_symmetry.space_group_name_H-M   'P 1'
#
loop_
_entity.id
_entity.type
_entity.pdbx_description
1 polymer ?
#
loop_
_entity_poly.entity_id
_entity_poly.type
_entity_poly.pdbx_seq_one_letter_code
_entity_poly.pdbx_strand_id
1 'polypeptide(L)'
;MHRMTSTQARHTRRAVLQAAVDAGARCHGADSDPDLFFRADDEGLAAWRARRTKAIRLCTGCPVRAACEELALRDGDGRPDADEMVRAGLTGRELAAVRAAHTERLAAAVEADRDTEGRRLDTLTTQLQREASTNPDSNRNGGVRLMAARTAAQNDRLRALAAQIRQIRTARRVRAGWGAAA
;
A
#
# COMPACT_ATOMS: atom_id res chain seq x y z
N MET A 1 10.75 -17.75 0.12
CA MET A 1 10.17 -16.41 0.27
C MET A 1 10.42 -15.63 -1.01
N HIS A 2 9.39 -15.17 -1.73
CA HIS A 2 9.57 -14.47 -3.01
C HIS A 2 10.04 -13.03 -2.76
N ARG A 3 11.15 -12.64 -3.38
CA ARG A 3 11.70 -11.28 -3.27
C ARG A 3 10.88 -10.33 -4.13
N MET A 4 10.35 -9.27 -3.53
CA MET A 4 9.67 -8.21 -4.30
C MET A 4 10.72 -7.40 -5.07
N THR A 5 10.50 -7.20 -6.37
CA THR A 5 11.38 -6.36 -7.21
C THR A 5 11.06 -4.87 -7.03
N SER A 6 11.99 -3.98 -7.39
CA SER A 6 11.76 -2.52 -7.36
C SER A 6 10.59 -2.10 -8.25
N THR A 7 10.41 -2.72 -9.41
CA THR A 7 9.26 -2.46 -10.29
C THR A 7 7.95 -2.87 -9.61
N GLN A 8 7.89 -4.06 -9.02
CA GLN A 8 6.71 -4.50 -8.27
C GLN A 8 6.39 -3.54 -7.12
N ALA A 9 7.40 -3.13 -6.35
CA ALA A 9 7.21 -2.21 -5.23
C ALA A 9 6.61 -0.87 -5.67
N ARG A 10 7.11 -0.29 -6.76
CA ARG A 10 6.61 0.99 -7.32
C ARG A 10 5.14 0.95 -7.72
N HIS A 11 4.65 -0.19 -8.21
CA HIS A 11 3.24 -0.37 -8.59
C HIS A 11 2.35 -0.89 -7.46
N THR A 12 2.92 -1.17 -6.29
CA THR A 12 2.19 -1.68 -5.14
C THR A 12 1.68 -0.54 -4.27
N ARG A 13 0.48 -0.71 -3.70
CA ARG A 13 -0.15 0.24 -2.77
C ARG A 13 0.60 0.28 -1.43
N ARG A 14 0.65 1.45 -0.79
CA ARG A 14 1.35 1.63 0.50
C ARG A 14 0.99 0.58 1.54
N ALA A 15 -0.30 0.25 1.71
CA ALA A 15 -0.74 -0.73 2.71
C ALA A 15 -0.16 -2.14 2.47
N VAL A 16 -0.05 -2.56 1.20
CA VAL A 16 0.52 -3.86 0.83
C VAL A 16 2.04 -3.85 1.00
N LEU A 17 2.69 -2.73 0.67
CA LEU A 17 4.12 -2.56 0.95
C LEU A 17 4.40 -2.68 2.46
N GLN A 18 3.59 -2.02 3.30
CA GLN A 18 3.71 -2.07 4.75
C GLN A 18 3.57 -3.50 5.27
N ALA A 19 2.50 -4.19 4.88
CA ALA A 19 2.27 -5.58 5.26
C ALA A 19 3.42 -6.51 4.83
N ALA A 20 3.99 -6.28 3.64
CA ALA A 20 5.15 -7.04 3.20
C ALA A 20 6.40 -6.77 4.06
N VAL A 21 6.64 -5.51 4.45
CA VAL A 21 7.74 -5.15 5.34
C VAL A 21 7.53 -5.75 6.73
N ASP A 22 6.34 -5.61 7.31
CA ASP A 22 6.03 -6.13 8.65
C ASP A 22 6.20 -7.66 8.73
N ALA A 23 5.84 -8.37 7.65
CA ALA A 23 5.92 -9.82 7.59
C ALA A 23 7.32 -10.37 7.23
N GLY A 24 8.22 -9.56 6.66
CA GLY A 24 9.45 -10.08 6.03
C GLY A 24 10.72 -9.27 6.21
N ALA A 25 10.68 -8.17 6.95
CA ALA A 25 11.86 -7.39 7.26
C ALA A 25 12.78 -8.15 8.23
N ARG A 26 14.07 -8.25 7.88
CA ARG A 26 15.08 -8.87 8.74
C ARG A 26 15.43 -8.02 9.96
N CYS A 27 15.13 -6.73 9.90
CA CYS A 27 15.27 -5.79 10.99
C CYS A 27 14.03 -5.76 11.90
N HIS A 28 13.16 -6.76 11.79
CA HIS A 28 11.99 -6.94 12.63
C HIS A 28 12.12 -8.28 13.37
N GLY A 29 12.08 -8.24 14.70
CA GLY A 29 12.20 -9.44 15.55
C GLY A 29 12.77 -9.11 16.92
N ALA A 30 12.65 -10.05 17.87
CA ALA A 30 13.15 -9.87 19.24
C ALA A 30 14.68 -9.63 19.31
N ASP A 31 15.41 -10.10 18.30
CA ASP A 31 16.88 -10.00 18.23
C ASP A 31 17.38 -8.78 17.43
N SER A 32 16.48 -7.97 16.85
CA SER A 32 16.89 -6.79 16.10
C SER A 32 16.94 -5.56 17.00
N ASP A 33 18.12 -5.01 17.18
CA ASP A 33 18.34 -3.73 17.86
C ASP A 33 17.92 -2.56 16.95
N PRO A 34 16.87 -1.79 17.29
CA PRO A 34 16.47 -0.61 16.53
C PRO A 34 17.57 0.45 16.47
N ASP A 35 18.38 0.56 17.54
CA ASP A 35 19.44 1.53 17.64
C ASP A 35 20.54 1.26 16.61
N LEU A 36 20.61 0.07 16.01
CA LEU A 36 21.51 -0.20 14.88
C LEU A 36 21.26 0.73 13.69
N PHE A 37 20.02 1.18 13.47
CA PHE A 37 19.61 1.89 12.27
C PHE A 37 19.58 3.40 12.42
N PHE A 38 19.67 3.93 13.65
CA PHE A 38 19.61 5.36 13.93
C PHE A 38 20.88 5.84 14.63
N ARG A 39 21.37 7.01 14.25
CA ARG A 39 22.48 7.66 14.94
C ARG A 39 22.01 8.14 16.30
N ALA A 40 22.76 7.87 17.36
CA ALA A 40 22.49 8.45 18.67
C ALA A 40 23.03 9.89 18.73
N ASP A 41 22.40 10.74 19.53
CA ASP A 41 22.66 12.19 19.58
C ASP A 41 24.15 12.53 19.79
N ASP A 42 24.80 11.85 20.73
CA ASP A 42 26.20 12.08 21.09
C ASP A 42 27.19 11.10 20.42
N GLU A 43 26.74 10.33 19.41
CA GLU A 43 27.61 9.35 18.78
C GLU A 43 28.65 10.02 17.87
N GLY A 44 29.91 9.71 18.15
CA GLY A 44 31.03 10.09 17.30
C GLY A 44 30.89 9.52 15.88
N LEU A 45 31.21 10.34 14.87
CA LEU A 45 31.01 10.00 13.46
C LEU A 45 31.71 8.69 13.03
N ALA A 46 32.86 8.36 13.60
CA ALA A 46 33.57 7.12 13.30
C ALA A 46 32.81 5.87 13.78
N ALA A 47 32.26 5.92 15.00
CA ALA A 47 31.43 4.85 15.55
C ALA A 47 30.14 4.69 14.73
N TRP A 48 29.49 5.81 14.40
CA TRP A 48 28.32 5.82 13.53
C TRP A 48 28.63 5.16 12.17
N ARG A 49 29.70 5.56 11.49
CA ARG A 49 30.06 4.99 10.17
C ARG A 49 30.23 3.47 10.20
N ALA A 50 30.85 2.93 11.26
CA ALA A 50 31.00 1.49 11.43
C ALA A 50 29.64 0.80 11.60
N ARG A 51 28.77 1.35 12.46
CA ARG A 51 27.43 0.82 12.74
C ARG A 51 26.50 0.94 11.54
N ARG A 52 26.50 2.09 10.87
CA ARG A 52 25.84 2.35 9.58
C ARG A 52 26.20 1.32 8.52
N THR A 53 27.49 0.96 8.41
CA THR A 53 27.94 -0.08 7.48
C THR A 53 27.32 -1.44 7.81
N LYS A 54 27.21 -1.79 9.10
CA LYS A 54 26.53 -3.01 9.55
C LYS A 54 25.03 -2.97 9.21
N ALA A 55 24.35 -1.85 9.46
CA ALA A 55 22.94 -1.66 9.11
C ALA A 55 22.69 -1.82 7.60
N ILE A 56 23.53 -1.19 6.75
CA ILE A 56 23.43 -1.29 5.29
C ILE A 56 23.59 -2.75 4.81
N ARG A 57 24.54 -3.51 5.37
CA ARG A 57 24.73 -4.92 5.02
C ARG A 57 23.49 -5.76 5.35
N LEU A 58 22.90 -5.52 6.52
CA LEU A 58 21.67 -6.20 6.95
C LEU A 58 20.51 -5.92 5.98
N CYS A 59 20.32 -4.66 5.59
CA CYS A 59 19.29 -4.28 4.62
C CYS A 59 19.54 -4.84 3.21
N THR A 60 20.80 -4.92 2.78
CA THR A 60 21.16 -5.39 1.42
C THR A 60 20.71 -6.83 1.18
N GLY A 61 20.82 -7.68 2.20
CA GLY A 61 20.35 -9.07 2.17
C GLY A 61 18.85 -9.24 2.43
N CYS A 62 18.11 -8.17 2.75
CA CYS A 62 16.71 -8.26 3.12
C CYS A 62 15.82 -8.60 1.90
N PRO A 63 14.89 -9.57 2.00
CA PRO A 63 14.02 -9.95 0.88
C PRO A 63 12.99 -8.87 0.54
N VAL A 64 12.64 -8.01 1.51
CA VAL A 64 11.66 -6.93 1.35
C VAL A 64 12.32 -5.55 1.17
N ARG A 65 13.62 -5.52 0.84
CA ARG A 65 14.38 -4.27 0.67
C ARG A 65 13.71 -3.30 -0.30
N ALA A 66 13.27 -3.78 -1.46
CA ALA A 66 12.60 -2.95 -2.47
C ALA A 66 11.28 -2.35 -1.98
N ALA A 67 10.50 -3.11 -1.19
CA ALA A 67 9.28 -2.61 -0.59
C ALA A 67 9.58 -1.55 0.49
N CYS A 68 10.59 -1.81 1.33
CA CYS A 68 11.05 -0.89 2.36
C CYS A 68 11.57 0.43 1.76
N GLU A 69 12.30 0.35 0.64
CA GLU A 69 12.82 1.51 -0.09
C GLU A 69 11.68 2.36 -0.63
N GLU A 70 10.74 1.77 -1.37
CA GLU A 70 9.62 2.51 -1.93
C GLU A 70 8.74 3.14 -0.83
N LEU A 71 8.55 2.47 0.31
CA LEU A 71 7.88 3.08 1.47
C LEU A 71 8.64 4.28 2.02
N ALA A 72 9.95 4.13 2.26
CA ALA A 72 10.80 5.21 2.77
C ALA A 72 10.71 6.45 1.87
N LEU A 73 10.74 6.24 0.55
CA LEU A 73 10.62 7.32 -0.43
C LEU A 73 9.26 8.02 -0.38
N ARG A 74 8.15 7.27 -0.24
CA ARG A 74 6.78 7.82 -0.14
C ARG A 74 6.51 8.51 1.19
N ASP A 75 7.09 8.00 2.28
CA ASP A 75 6.97 8.55 3.64
C ASP A 75 7.83 9.80 3.84
N GLY A 76 8.79 10.06 2.94
CA GLY A 76 9.65 11.24 3.02
C GLY A 76 10.89 11.05 3.89
N ASP A 77 11.28 9.80 4.16
CA ASP A 77 12.41 9.47 5.02
C ASP A 77 13.75 10.02 4.52
N GLY A 78 14.60 10.40 5.47
CA GLY A 78 15.93 10.91 5.18
C GLY A 78 15.96 12.39 4.81
N ARG A 79 17.05 13.03 5.20
CA ARG A 79 17.33 14.45 4.96
C ARG A 79 18.60 14.61 4.12
N PRO A 80 18.67 15.61 3.23
CA PRO A 80 19.84 15.82 2.37
C PRO A 80 21.10 16.24 3.14
N ASP A 81 20.91 16.83 4.32
CA ASP A 81 21.92 17.44 5.18
C ASP A 81 22.21 16.63 6.44
N ALA A 82 21.51 15.51 6.67
CA ALA A 82 21.69 14.68 7.86
C ALA A 82 21.96 13.21 7.52
N ASP A 83 22.91 12.62 8.25
CA ASP A 83 23.25 11.21 8.19
C ASP A 83 22.91 10.56 9.54
N GLU A 84 21.62 10.51 9.82
CA GLU A 84 21.08 10.09 11.13
C GLU A 84 20.44 8.71 11.09
N MET A 85 20.27 8.11 9.90
CA MET A 85 19.55 6.86 9.78
C MET A 85 19.93 6.04 8.55
N VAL A 86 19.66 4.74 8.64
CA VAL A 86 19.70 3.79 7.52
C VAL A 86 18.33 3.13 7.37
N ARG A 87 17.73 3.25 6.18
CA ARG A 87 16.51 2.51 5.82
C ARG A 87 16.67 1.94 4.41
N ALA A 88 16.21 0.71 4.23
CA ALA A 88 16.36 -0.05 2.99
C ALA A 88 17.80 -0.18 2.45
N GLY A 89 18.81 0.03 3.29
CA GLY A 89 20.23 -0.03 2.92
C GLY A 89 20.77 1.26 2.33
N LEU A 90 20.01 2.34 2.45
CA LEU A 90 20.39 3.69 2.07
C LEU A 90 20.48 4.56 3.31
N THR A 91 21.42 5.50 3.31
CA THR A 91 21.50 6.59 4.29
C THR A 91 20.38 7.61 4.05
N GLY A 92 20.11 8.45 5.06
CA GLY A 92 19.14 9.54 4.92
C GLY A 92 19.41 10.46 3.72
N ARG A 93 20.68 10.79 3.47
CA ARG A 93 21.08 11.60 2.31
C ARG A 93 20.86 10.89 0.97
N GLU A 94 21.15 9.60 0.89
CA GLU A 94 20.90 8.81 -0.33
C GLU A 94 19.40 8.67 -0.62
N LEU A 95 18.57 8.46 0.40
CA LEU A 95 17.11 8.47 0.26
C LEU A 95 16.59 9.81 -0.24
N ALA A 96 17.10 10.92 0.30
CA ALA A 96 16.75 12.26 -0.16
C ALA A 96 17.14 12.47 -1.64
N ALA A 97 18.31 12.00 -2.06
CA ALA A 97 18.76 12.07 -3.45
C ALA A 97 17.88 11.23 -4.40
N VAL A 98 17.53 10.00 -4.02
CA VAL A 98 16.64 9.14 -4.80
C VAL A 98 15.23 9.73 -4.88
N ARG A 99 14.72 10.31 -3.79
CA ARG A 99 13.43 10.99 -3.77
C ARG A 99 13.42 12.17 -4.73
N ALA A 100 14.46 13.01 -4.71
CA ALA A 100 14.59 14.15 -5.62
C ALA A 100 14.57 13.70 -7.10
N ALA A 101 15.28 12.63 -7.44
CA ALA A 101 15.33 12.07 -8.79
C ALA A 101 13.98 11.49 -9.28
N HIS A 102 13.03 11.22 -8.39
CA HIS A 102 11.75 10.58 -8.72
C HIS A 102 10.53 11.35 -8.20
N THR A 103 10.67 12.67 -8.04
CA THR A 103 9.66 13.54 -7.40
C THR A 103 8.26 13.37 -8.01
N GLU A 104 8.13 13.48 -9.34
CA GLU A 104 6.83 13.39 -10.02
C GLU A 104 6.16 12.02 -9.85
N ARG A 105 6.94 10.95 -10.03
CA ARG A 105 6.47 9.56 -9.86
C ARG A 105 6.00 9.31 -8.43
N LEU A 106 6.77 9.77 -7.45
CA LEU A 106 6.45 9.60 -6.04
C LEU A 106 5.22 10.41 -5.65
N ALA A 107 5.07 11.64 -6.16
CA ALA A 107 3.87 12.45 -5.94
C ALA A 107 2.61 11.74 -6.47
N ALA A 108 2.68 11.17 -7.68
CA ALA A 108 1.58 10.38 -8.23
C ALA A 108 1.27 9.13 -7.40
N ALA A 109 2.30 8.42 -6.90
CA ALA A 109 2.11 7.25 -6.05
C ALA A 109 1.48 7.60 -4.69
N VAL A 110 1.95 8.68 -4.05
CA VAL A 110 1.40 9.18 -2.78
C VAL A 110 -0.05 9.63 -2.95
N GLU A 111 -0.37 10.34 -4.03
CA GLU A 111 -1.75 10.73 -4.31
C GLU A 111 -2.64 9.51 -4.58
N ALA A 112 -2.12 8.53 -5.32
CA ALA A 112 -2.82 7.28 -5.53
C ALA A 112 -3.04 6.54 -4.19
N ASP A 113 -2.12 6.58 -3.23
CA ASP A 113 -2.29 5.96 -1.91
C ASP A 113 -3.34 6.69 -1.05
N ARG A 114 -3.59 7.99 -1.31
CA ARG A 114 -4.66 8.77 -0.70
C ARG A 114 -6.04 8.50 -1.30
N ASP A 115 -6.12 7.79 -2.42
CA ASP A 115 -7.37 7.45 -3.13
C ASP A 115 -8.33 6.61 -2.27
N THR A 116 -9.10 7.28 -1.43
CA THR A 116 -10.18 6.72 -0.61
C THR A 116 -11.33 6.22 -1.48
N GLU A 117 -11.55 6.83 -2.64
CA GLU A 117 -12.58 6.43 -3.60
C GLU A 117 -12.25 5.09 -4.27
N GLY A 118 -10.97 4.83 -4.57
CA GLY A 118 -10.47 3.53 -5.01
C GLY A 118 -10.77 2.42 -4.00
N ARG A 119 -10.43 2.64 -2.73
CA ARG A 119 -10.77 1.69 -1.65
C ARG A 119 -12.26 1.45 -1.50
N ARG A 120 -13.07 2.52 -1.65
CA ARG A 120 -14.53 2.42 -1.62
C ARG A 120 -15.05 1.62 -2.81
N LEU A 121 -14.51 1.82 -4.01
CA LEU A 121 -14.86 1.04 -5.20
C LEU A 121 -14.52 -0.44 -5.05
N ASP A 122 -13.35 -0.78 -4.52
CA ASP A 122 -12.94 -2.17 -4.29
C ASP A 122 -13.87 -2.86 -3.27
N THR A 123 -14.22 -2.13 -2.20
CA THR A 123 -15.17 -2.60 -1.17
C THR A 123 -16.55 -2.86 -1.78
N LEU A 124 -17.10 -1.90 -2.53
CA LEU A 124 -18.41 -2.04 -3.17
C LEU A 124 -18.42 -3.17 -4.22
N THR A 125 -17.32 -3.33 -4.97
CA THR A 125 -17.18 -4.41 -5.96
C THR A 125 -17.16 -5.77 -5.27
N THR A 126 -16.41 -5.88 -4.17
CA THR A 126 -16.38 -7.09 -3.34
C THR A 126 -17.75 -7.41 -2.75
N GLN A 127 -18.48 -6.41 -2.24
CA GLN A 127 -19.84 -6.58 -1.72
C GLN A 127 -20.81 -7.04 -2.82
N LEU A 128 -20.72 -6.46 -4.02
CA LEU A 128 -21.53 -6.86 -5.17
C LEU A 128 -21.29 -8.33 -5.54
N GLN A 129 -20.03 -8.76 -5.60
CA GLN A 129 -19.67 -10.15 -5.88
C GLN A 129 -20.21 -11.11 -4.79
N ARG A 130 -20.05 -10.75 -3.51
CA ARG A 130 -20.58 -11.57 -2.40
C ARG A 130 -22.10 -11.69 -2.46
N GLU A 131 -22.81 -10.59 -2.64
CA GLU A 131 -24.27 -10.60 -2.74
C GLU A 131 -24.73 -11.41 -3.96
N ALA A 132 -24.06 -11.29 -5.10
CA ALA A 132 -24.38 -12.07 -6.31
C ALA A 132 -24.10 -13.57 -6.15
N SER A 133 -23.09 -13.93 -5.36
CA SER A 133 -22.76 -15.33 -5.04
C SER A 133 -23.68 -15.94 -3.98
N THR A 134 -24.47 -15.14 -3.28
CA THR A 134 -25.39 -15.62 -2.25
C THR A 134 -26.58 -16.28 -2.92
N ASN A 135 -26.83 -17.56 -2.65
CA ASN A 135 -27.99 -18.25 -3.19
C ASN A 135 -29.22 -18.03 -2.26
N PRO A 136 -30.25 -17.27 -2.68
CA PRO A 136 -31.46 -17.04 -1.87
C PRO A 136 -32.26 -18.33 -1.62
N ASP A 137 -31.97 -19.40 -2.37
CA ASP A 137 -32.60 -20.72 -2.30
C ASP A 137 -32.01 -21.67 -1.24
N SER A 138 -30.97 -21.27 -0.52
CA SER A 138 -30.26 -22.14 0.44
C SER A 138 -31.10 -22.61 1.64
N ASN A 139 -32.33 -22.10 1.80
CA ASN A 139 -33.21 -22.45 2.92
C ASN A 139 -34.48 -23.16 2.42
N ARG A 140 -34.51 -24.51 2.51
CA ARG A 140 -35.58 -25.42 2.04
C ARG A 140 -36.98 -25.19 2.64
N ASN A 141 -37.12 -24.28 3.60
CA ASN A 141 -38.36 -24.09 4.38
C ASN A 141 -39.21 -22.88 3.96
N GLY A 142 -38.93 -22.24 2.82
CA GLY A 142 -39.70 -21.07 2.33
C GLY A 142 -40.62 -21.41 1.16
N GLY A 143 -41.91 -21.09 1.27
CA GLY A 143 -42.83 -21.20 0.13
C GLY A 143 -42.49 -20.26 -1.03
N VAL A 144 -43.02 -20.52 -2.24
CA VAL A 144 -42.72 -19.81 -3.50
C VAL A 144 -42.78 -18.28 -3.37
N ARG A 145 -43.75 -17.73 -2.63
CA ARG A 145 -43.88 -16.27 -2.40
C ARG A 145 -42.71 -15.69 -1.60
N LEU A 146 -42.20 -16.44 -0.62
CA LEU A 146 -41.07 -16.02 0.22
C LEU A 146 -39.76 -16.03 -0.58
N MET A 147 -39.59 -17.01 -1.47
CA MET A 147 -38.45 -17.09 -2.40
C MET A 147 -38.45 -15.94 -3.40
N ALA A 148 -39.61 -15.62 -3.99
CA ALA A 148 -39.76 -14.48 -4.90
C ALA A 148 -39.43 -13.15 -4.21
N ALA A 149 -39.91 -12.96 -2.97
CA ALA A 149 -39.60 -11.77 -2.18
C ALA A 149 -38.11 -11.63 -1.84
N ARG A 150 -37.43 -12.74 -1.45
CA ARG A 150 -35.99 -12.75 -1.18
C ARG A 150 -35.17 -12.44 -2.43
N THR A 151 -35.55 -13.01 -3.56
CA THR A 151 -34.89 -12.77 -4.87
C THR A 151 -35.07 -11.31 -5.31
N ALA A 152 -36.27 -10.74 -5.13
CA ALA A 152 -36.51 -9.32 -5.42
C ALA A 152 -35.63 -8.40 -4.55
N ALA A 153 -35.58 -8.65 -3.23
CA ALA A 153 -34.75 -7.87 -2.32
C ALA A 153 -33.24 -7.97 -2.64
N GLN A 154 -32.76 -9.16 -3.02
CA GLN A 154 -31.38 -9.35 -3.47
C GLN A 154 -31.10 -8.56 -4.76
N ASN A 155 -32.00 -8.65 -5.76
CA ASN A 155 -31.86 -7.90 -7.00
C ASN A 155 -31.82 -6.38 -6.75
N ASP A 156 -32.63 -5.87 -5.83
CA ASP A 156 -32.61 -4.45 -5.46
C ASP A 156 -31.27 -4.03 -4.85
N ARG A 157 -30.69 -4.86 -3.97
CA ARG A 157 -29.34 -4.63 -3.41
C ARG A 157 -28.26 -4.65 -4.48
N LEU A 158 -28.30 -5.61 -5.40
CA LEU A 158 -27.36 -5.70 -6.52
C LEU A 158 -27.44 -4.44 -7.40
N ARG A 159 -28.66 -3.98 -7.74
CA ARG A 159 -28.86 -2.74 -8.51
C ARG A 159 -28.31 -1.52 -7.77
N ALA A 160 -28.54 -1.42 -6.45
CA ALA A 160 -28.04 -0.32 -5.63
C ALA A 160 -26.50 -0.28 -5.57
N LEU A 161 -25.85 -1.43 -5.33
CA LEU A 161 -24.39 -1.54 -5.32
C LEU A 161 -23.79 -1.18 -6.69
N ALA A 162 -24.37 -1.70 -7.78
CA ALA A 162 -23.93 -1.37 -9.13
C ALA A 162 -24.10 0.12 -9.47
N ALA A 163 -25.18 0.76 -9.00
CA ALA A 163 -25.39 2.19 -9.18
C ALA A 163 -24.33 3.03 -8.46
N GLN A 164 -23.99 2.69 -7.22
CA GLN A 164 -22.93 3.38 -6.47
C GLN A 164 -21.56 3.24 -7.15
N ILE A 165 -21.21 2.04 -7.63
CA ILE A 165 -19.97 1.81 -8.38
C ILE A 165 -19.92 2.69 -9.64
N ARG A 166 -21.02 2.73 -10.41
CA ARG A 166 -21.10 3.58 -11.62
C ARG A 166 -20.95 5.06 -11.27
N GLN A 167 -21.61 5.55 -10.23
CA GLN A 167 -21.52 6.95 -9.80
C GLN A 167 -20.07 7.35 -9.49
N ILE A 168 -19.36 6.56 -8.68
CA ILE A 168 -17.97 6.86 -8.33
C ILE A 168 -17.08 6.82 -9.59
N ARG A 169 -17.24 5.81 -10.46
CA ARG A 169 -16.47 5.73 -11.72
C ARG A 169 -16.73 6.92 -12.65
N THR A 170 -17.96 7.37 -12.78
CA THR A 170 -18.31 8.55 -13.60
C THR A 170 -17.74 9.82 -13.00
N ALA A 171 -17.88 10.05 -11.69
CA ALA A 171 -17.30 11.21 -11.02
C ALA A 171 -15.77 11.27 -11.20
N ARG A 172 -15.09 10.12 -11.13
CA ARG A 172 -13.65 10.02 -11.39
C ARG A 172 -13.27 10.37 -12.83
N ARG A 173 -14.02 9.84 -13.82
CA ARG A 173 -13.79 10.18 -15.24
C ARG A 173 -13.95 11.67 -15.50
N VAL A 174 -15.01 12.28 -14.97
CA VAL A 174 -15.27 13.73 -15.09
C VAL A 174 -14.12 14.54 -14.49
N ARG A 175 -13.69 14.26 -13.25
CA ARG A 175 -12.57 14.97 -12.62
C ARG A 175 -11.24 14.81 -13.36
N ALA A 176 -11.02 13.65 -13.97
CA ALA A 176 -9.83 13.37 -14.75
C ALA A 176 -9.89 13.98 -16.18
N GLY A 177 -10.95 14.72 -16.53
CA GLY A 177 -11.11 15.34 -17.85
C GLY A 177 -11.62 14.40 -18.94
N TRP A 178 -12.01 13.17 -18.61
CA TRP A 178 -12.52 12.15 -19.54
C TRP A 178 -14.05 12.24 -19.72
N GLY A 179 -14.60 13.46 -19.71
CA GLY A 179 -16.04 13.71 -19.55
C GLY A 179 -16.81 14.22 -20.77
N ALA A 180 -16.16 14.39 -21.93
CA ALA A 180 -16.82 14.85 -23.16
C ALA A 180 -16.59 13.89 -24.32
N ALA A 181 -17.08 12.66 -24.19
CA ALA A 181 -17.41 11.79 -25.33
C ALA A 181 -18.33 10.64 -24.87
N ALA A 182 -19.45 10.51 -25.59
CA ALA A 182 -20.56 9.57 -25.44
C ALA A 182 -21.63 9.92 -24.39
#